data_AF-A0A5C6PJ14-F1
#
_entry.id   AF-A0A5C6PJ14-F1
#
_cell.length_a   1.000
_cell.length_b   1.000
_cell.length_c   1.000
_cell.angle_alpha   90.00
_cell.angle_beta   90.00
_cell.angle_gamma   90.00
#
_symmetry.space_group_name_H-M   'P 1'
#
loop_
_entity.id
_entity.type
_entity.pdbx_description
1 polymer ?
#
loop_
_entity_poly.entity_id
_entity_poly.type
_entity_poly.pdbx_seq_one_letter_code
_entity_poly.pdbx_strand_id
1 'polypeptide(L)'
;MPSYAVTVATGRNNFEGTDNSVYITLVGTVQCSKRTLLDKPLHNDFASNAVSKVDTYVIDIKEDLGEIIMVHHSEDPLWTVCGIPCFRWLVDDKEVVLRDGRAILPQDDKSAPLMEHRDKELELRRKTYRQWQPGFPMSIDAVRYKDLPQDIQFDTRKEVDFFIEPHQSVDCIRLENLNLTKFENMFQSSWEDFADFERIFVTIKNTASEYEMKHWKEDFMFGYQFLNGCNPVVIEKCTKLPDKLPVTNEMVSVCLERGLTLEEEIQTGNIYIADYEFMDGIKPNDTDPLTQQYLAAPICLLYRDLQKEIMPIAIQLNQIPGEDNPIFLPTDAEYDWLLAKMWVRSTDFQHHQTVTHLLRTHLISEVFAIALFRQLPAVHPVYKLLIPHIRFTIAIDTKAREQLIGEGDIFDKVSLGKRHKGG
;
A
#
# COMPACT_ATOMS: atom_id res chain seq x y z
N MET A 1 10.56 -44.02 29.52
CA MET A 1 10.08 -43.63 28.18
C MET A 1 10.22 -42.13 28.10
N PRO A 2 10.85 -41.58 27.05
CA PRO A 2 10.87 -40.13 26.87
C PRO A 2 9.44 -39.61 26.72
N SER A 3 9.10 -38.58 27.49
CA SER A 3 7.83 -37.85 27.37
C SER A 3 8.11 -36.44 26.88
N TYR A 4 7.27 -35.94 25.98
CA TYR A 4 7.39 -34.60 25.41
C TYR A 4 6.20 -33.77 25.85
N ALA A 5 6.47 -32.58 26.41
CA ALA A 5 5.45 -31.58 26.65
C ALA A 5 5.27 -30.76 25.36
N VAL A 6 4.13 -30.92 24.69
CA VAL A 6 3.75 -30.16 23.51
C VAL A 6 2.83 -29.03 23.95
N THR A 7 3.32 -27.80 23.89
CA THR A 7 2.52 -26.61 24.17
C THR A 7 2.11 -25.96 22.88
N VAL A 8 0.80 -25.81 22.68
CA VAL A 8 0.15 -25.23 21.51
C VAL A 8 -0.49 -23.90 21.89
N ALA A 9 -0.12 -22.82 21.22
CA ALA A 9 -0.71 -21.49 21.42
C ALA A 9 -1.62 -21.11 20.25
N THR A 10 -2.93 -21.03 20.47
CA THR A 10 -3.91 -20.63 19.45
C THR A 10 -3.96 -19.11 19.27
N GLY A 11 -4.25 -18.69 18.03
CA GLY A 11 -4.46 -17.31 17.64
C GLY A 11 -5.50 -16.55 18.49
N ARG A 12 -5.47 -15.22 18.41
CA ARG A 12 -6.30 -14.30 19.24
C ARG A 12 -7.49 -13.70 18.50
N ASN A 13 -7.54 -13.83 17.18
CA ASN A 13 -8.63 -13.25 16.39
C ASN A 13 -9.86 -14.15 16.43
N ASN A 14 -11.03 -13.52 16.21
CA ASN A 14 -12.26 -14.28 16.05
C ASN A 14 -12.09 -15.26 14.87
N PHE A 15 -12.66 -16.46 15.01
CA PHE A 15 -12.57 -17.55 14.03
C PHE A 15 -11.20 -18.22 13.88
N GLU A 16 -10.18 -17.86 14.68
CA GLU A 16 -8.92 -18.62 14.78
C GLU A 16 -9.01 -19.81 15.76
N GLY A 17 -10.20 -20.20 16.20
CA GLY A 17 -10.44 -21.38 17.04
C GLY A 17 -10.99 -22.54 16.20
N THR A 18 -10.97 -23.75 16.75
CA THR A 18 -11.48 -24.97 16.11
C THR A 18 -12.29 -25.80 17.09
N ASP A 19 -13.19 -26.63 16.56
CA ASP A 19 -13.73 -27.80 17.27
C ASP A 19 -13.28 -29.11 16.59
N ASN A 20 -12.37 -29.04 15.60
CA ASN A 20 -11.87 -30.18 14.85
C ASN A 20 -10.80 -30.97 15.62
N SER A 21 -10.53 -32.19 15.17
CA SER A 21 -9.58 -33.08 15.84
C SER A 21 -8.16 -32.81 15.37
N VAL A 22 -7.36 -32.19 16.23
CA VAL A 22 -5.95 -31.87 15.95
C VAL A 22 -5.04 -33.05 16.24
N TYR A 23 -4.27 -33.49 15.25
CA TYR A 23 -3.29 -34.57 15.41
C TYR A 23 -1.86 -34.09 15.19
N ILE A 24 -0.92 -34.56 15.98
CA ILE A 24 0.50 -34.23 15.84
C ILE A 24 1.36 -35.47 15.55
N THR A 25 2.35 -35.32 14.69
CA THR A 25 3.48 -36.27 14.56
C THR A 25 4.78 -35.53 14.75
N LEU A 26 5.61 -36.00 15.68
CA LEU A 26 6.93 -35.45 15.96
C LEU A 26 7.95 -36.17 15.08
N VAL A 27 8.67 -35.42 14.24
CA VAL A 27 9.72 -35.97 13.37
C VAL A 27 11.06 -35.59 13.96
N GLY A 28 11.81 -36.60 14.41
CA GLY A 28 13.17 -36.43 14.90
C GLY A 28 14.22 -36.88 13.88
N THR A 29 15.49 -36.60 14.18
CA THR A 29 16.62 -36.98 13.32
C THR A 29 16.80 -38.49 13.14
N VAL A 30 16.27 -39.29 14.07
CA VAL A 30 16.39 -40.75 14.05
C VAL A 30 15.14 -41.40 13.46
N GLN A 31 13.95 -40.94 13.88
CA GLN A 31 12.67 -41.51 13.46
C GLN A 31 11.47 -40.60 13.82
N CYS A 32 10.27 -41.02 13.41
CA CYS A 32 9.01 -40.30 13.67
C CYS A 32 8.22 -40.94 14.82
N SER A 33 7.48 -40.11 15.58
CA SER A 33 6.46 -40.60 16.49
C SER A 33 5.29 -41.22 15.74
N LYS A 34 4.38 -41.88 16.46
CA LYS A 34 3.04 -42.14 15.94
C LYS A 34 2.26 -40.83 15.88
N ARG A 35 1.24 -40.80 15.01
CA ARG A 35 0.22 -39.74 15.00
C ARG A 35 -0.57 -39.79 16.30
N THR A 36 -0.55 -38.69 17.05
CA THR A 36 -1.19 -38.57 18.38
C THR A 36 -2.26 -37.49 18.33
N LEU A 37 -3.47 -37.81 18.80
CA LEU A 37 -4.55 -36.83 18.98
C LEU A 37 -4.23 -35.92 20.15
N LEU A 38 -4.35 -34.60 19.96
CA LEU A 38 -4.23 -33.61 21.02
C LEU A 38 -5.64 -33.29 21.55
N ASP A 39 -6.03 -33.99 22.61
CA ASP A 39 -7.35 -33.85 23.22
C ASP A 39 -7.25 -33.98 24.75
N LYS A 40 -7.97 -33.13 25.47
CA LYS A 40 -8.12 -33.15 26.93
C LYS A 40 -9.59 -33.37 27.29
N PRO A 41 -9.90 -34.43 28.07
CA PRO A 41 -11.25 -34.69 28.51
C PRO A 41 -11.86 -33.47 29.24
N LEU A 42 -13.07 -33.07 28.83
CA LEU A 42 -13.85 -31.98 29.44
C LEU A 42 -13.16 -30.60 29.38
N HIS A 43 -12.27 -30.41 28.41
CA HIS A 43 -11.60 -29.13 28.14
C HIS A 43 -11.90 -28.69 26.71
N ASN A 44 -12.14 -27.40 26.51
CA ASN A 44 -12.39 -26.85 25.19
C ASN A 44 -11.06 -26.54 24.50
N ASP A 45 -10.33 -27.54 24.01
CA ASP A 45 -9.02 -27.36 23.37
C ASP A 45 -9.07 -26.34 22.21
N PHE A 46 -8.00 -25.55 22.03
CA PHE A 46 -7.83 -24.65 20.87
C PHE A 46 -8.90 -23.56 20.67
N ALA A 47 -9.66 -23.22 21.71
CA ALA A 47 -10.63 -22.13 21.66
C ALA A 47 -9.96 -20.76 21.42
N SER A 48 -10.58 -19.91 20.58
CA SER A 48 -10.23 -18.49 20.46
C SER A 48 -11.20 -17.65 21.30
N ASN A 49 -10.70 -16.93 22.31
CA ASN A 49 -11.51 -16.09 23.20
C ASN A 49 -10.92 -14.69 23.47
N ALA A 50 -10.33 -14.05 22.46
CA ALA A 50 -9.68 -12.72 22.53
C ALA A 50 -8.43 -12.63 23.43
N VAL A 51 -8.10 -13.68 24.20
CA VAL A 51 -6.80 -13.91 24.83
C VAL A 51 -6.20 -15.14 24.14
N SER A 52 -4.88 -15.16 23.88
CA SER A 52 -4.25 -16.35 23.26
C SER A 52 -4.40 -17.51 24.22
N LYS A 53 -5.11 -18.57 23.79
CA LYS A 53 -5.22 -19.79 24.55
C LYS A 53 -3.95 -20.63 24.35
N VAL A 54 -3.45 -21.19 25.44
CA VAL A 54 -2.25 -22.02 25.44
C VAL A 54 -2.58 -23.35 26.08
N ASP A 55 -2.54 -24.41 25.28
CA ASP A 55 -2.84 -25.78 25.70
C ASP A 55 -1.57 -26.62 25.70
N THR A 56 -1.27 -27.27 26.82
CA THR A 56 -0.10 -28.18 26.93
C THR A 56 -0.53 -29.63 27.07
N TYR A 57 0.03 -30.50 26.24
CA TYR A 57 -0.22 -31.93 26.18
C TYR A 57 1.06 -32.71 26.48
N VAL A 58 0.95 -33.87 27.12
CA VAL A 58 2.08 -34.77 27.35
C VAL A 58 1.97 -35.94 26.40
N ILE A 59 3.00 -36.14 25.58
CA ILE A 59 3.07 -37.24 24.61
C ILE A 59 4.16 -38.21 25.05
N ASP A 60 3.75 -39.42 25.43
CA ASP A 60 4.66 -40.50 25.76
C ASP A 60 5.14 -41.20 24.50
N ILE A 61 6.45 -41.24 24.30
CA ILE A 61 7.06 -41.87 23.13
C ILE A 61 7.81 -43.11 23.58
N LYS A 62 7.55 -44.22 22.90
CA LYS A 62 8.15 -45.52 23.24
C LYS A 62 9.63 -45.58 22.89
N GLU A 63 10.08 -44.73 21.97
CA GLU A 63 11.39 -44.80 21.36
C GLU A 63 12.02 -43.40 21.27
N ASP A 64 13.34 -43.32 21.26
CA ASP A 64 14.06 -42.05 21.12
C ASP A 64 13.95 -41.55 19.67
N LEU A 65 13.59 -40.28 19.50
CA LEU A 65 13.42 -39.64 18.20
C LEU A 65 14.69 -38.88 17.76
N GLY A 66 15.63 -38.61 18.68
CA GLY A 66 16.73 -37.67 18.47
C GLY A 66 16.29 -36.20 18.57
N GLU A 67 16.99 -35.29 17.88
CA GLU A 67 16.60 -33.86 17.86
C GLU A 67 15.32 -33.72 17.03
N ILE A 68 14.28 -33.08 17.60
CA ILE A 68 13.04 -32.80 16.88
C ILE A 68 13.31 -31.74 15.82
N ILE A 69 13.05 -32.09 14.57
CA ILE A 69 13.34 -31.25 13.41
C ILE A 69 12.06 -30.73 12.75
N MET A 70 10.98 -31.52 12.80
CA MET A 70 9.70 -31.14 12.20
C MET A 70 8.51 -31.62 13.02
N VAL A 71 7.39 -30.92 12.84
CA VAL A 71 6.09 -31.32 13.37
C VAL A 71 5.10 -31.40 12.22
N HIS A 72 4.44 -32.55 12.09
CA HIS A 72 3.32 -32.73 11.16
C HIS A 72 2.01 -32.53 11.91
N HIS A 73 1.04 -31.90 11.25
CA HIS A 73 -0.27 -31.69 11.82
C HIS A 73 -1.38 -31.73 10.75
N SER A 74 -2.53 -32.34 11.09
CA SER A 74 -3.81 -32.24 10.39
C SER A 74 -4.93 -31.62 11.27
N GLU A 75 -5.66 -30.66 10.68
CA GLU A 75 -6.91 -29.94 11.09
C GLU A 75 -6.76 -28.59 11.88
N ASP A 76 -7.72 -27.67 11.70
CA ASP A 76 -7.74 -26.28 12.23
C ASP A 76 -7.40 -26.17 13.73
N PRO A 77 -6.85 -25.05 14.30
CA PRO A 77 -6.61 -23.73 13.73
C PRO A 77 -5.17 -23.19 14.02
N LEU A 78 -4.95 -21.89 13.77
CA LEU A 78 -3.68 -21.16 13.85
C LEU A 78 -2.95 -21.35 15.19
N TRP A 79 -1.72 -21.88 15.17
CA TRP A 79 -1.01 -22.28 16.38
C TRP A 79 0.49 -21.93 16.40
N THR A 80 1.11 -21.87 17.58
CA THR A 80 2.57 -21.90 17.74
C THR A 80 2.92 -23.03 18.72
N VAL A 81 3.81 -23.95 18.32
CA VAL A 81 4.44 -24.87 19.28
C VAL A 81 5.67 -24.18 19.83
N CYS A 82 5.95 -24.31 21.13
CA CYS A 82 7.11 -23.67 21.76
C CYS A 82 8.40 -23.98 20.97
N GLY A 83 8.98 -22.96 20.32
CA GLY A 83 10.18 -23.10 19.48
C GLY A 83 9.95 -23.39 17.99
N ILE A 84 8.72 -23.60 17.52
CA ILE A 84 8.35 -23.90 16.12
C ILE A 84 7.27 -22.90 15.64
N PRO A 85 7.66 -21.86 14.88
CA PRO A 85 6.71 -20.85 14.41
C PRO A 85 5.86 -21.38 13.23
N CYS A 86 4.53 -21.24 13.31
CA CYS A 86 3.60 -21.50 12.20
C CYS A 86 3.07 -20.19 11.60
N PHE A 87 2.27 -19.43 12.37
CA PHE A 87 1.60 -18.20 11.94
C PHE A 87 0.83 -18.32 10.61
N ARG A 88 0.11 -19.43 10.42
CA ARG A 88 -0.65 -19.77 9.21
C ARG A 88 -1.99 -20.40 9.55
N TRP A 89 -2.96 -20.24 8.65
CA TRP A 89 -4.26 -20.90 8.70
C TRP A 89 -4.14 -22.36 8.27
N LEU A 90 -4.88 -23.24 8.94
CA LEU A 90 -4.82 -24.68 8.71
C LEU A 90 -6.14 -25.18 8.13
N VAL A 91 -6.27 -25.06 6.82
CA VAL A 91 -7.54 -25.29 6.10
C VAL A 91 -7.48 -26.58 5.26
N ASP A 92 -8.63 -27.21 5.06
CA ASP A 92 -8.88 -28.31 4.11
C ASP A 92 -8.08 -29.62 4.33
N ASP A 93 -7.95 -30.10 5.57
CA ASP A 93 -7.27 -31.37 5.90
C ASP A 93 -5.82 -31.48 5.40
N LYS A 94 -5.19 -30.35 5.04
CA LYS A 94 -3.83 -30.33 4.52
C LYS A 94 -2.84 -30.49 5.65
N GLU A 95 -1.97 -31.49 5.49
CA GLU A 95 -0.85 -31.69 6.40
C GLU A 95 0.12 -30.50 6.33
N VAL A 96 0.40 -29.88 7.49
CA VAL A 96 1.39 -28.81 7.61
C VAL A 96 2.61 -29.33 8.34
N VAL A 97 3.77 -29.17 7.70
CA VAL A 97 5.07 -29.56 8.24
C VAL A 97 5.84 -28.31 8.63
N LEU A 98 6.10 -28.16 9.93
CA LEU A 98 6.77 -26.99 10.50
C LEU A 98 8.20 -27.33 10.91
N ARG A 99 9.13 -26.39 10.71
CA ARG A 99 10.52 -26.48 11.18
C ARG A 99 10.73 -25.67 12.45
N ASP A 100 11.79 -26.00 13.17
CA ASP A 100 12.24 -25.21 14.30
C ASP A 100 12.45 -23.72 13.96
N GLY A 101 12.37 -22.87 14.97
CA GLY A 101 12.36 -21.42 14.82
C GLY A 101 13.69 -20.81 14.41
N ARG A 102 14.81 -21.55 14.46
CA ARG A 102 16.12 -21.05 14.03
C ARG A 102 16.06 -20.73 12.55
N ALA A 103 16.69 -19.62 12.17
CA ALA A 103 16.80 -19.25 10.77
C ALA A 103 17.91 -20.08 10.09
N ILE A 104 17.60 -20.76 9.00
CA ILE A 104 18.52 -21.70 8.34
C ILE A 104 18.61 -21.40 6.84
N LEU A 105 19.84 -21.22 6.34
CA LEU A 105 20.12 -21.04 4.91
C LEU A 105 20.13 -22.40 4.18
N PRO A 106 19.95 -22.44 2.86
CA PRO A 106 19.92 -23.72 2.12
C PRO A 106 21.18 -24.57 2.31
N GLN A 107 22.37 -23.96 2.36
CA GLN A 107 23.64 -24.67 2.59
C GLN A 107 23.80 -25.22 4.01
N ASP A 108 22.96 -24.78 4.96
CA ASP A 108 23.01 -25.19 6.36
C ASP A 108 22.02 -26.34 6.67
N ASP A 109 21.28 -26.82 5.67
CA ASP A 109 20.44 -28.01 5.81
C ASP A 109 21.31 -29.27 5.78
N LYS A 110 21.54 -29.87 6.97
CA LYS A 110 22.51 -30.96 7.17
C LYS A 110 21.97 -32.37 6.90
N SER A 111 20.69 -32.53 6.59
CA SER A 111 20.07 -33.84 6.40
C SER A 111 19.09 -33.84 5.23
N ALA A 112 18.98 -35.00 4.56
CA ALA A 112 18.09 -35.17 3.41
C ALA A 112 16.62 -34.81 3.70
N PRO A 113 16.02 -35.16 4.86
CA PRO A 113 14.65 -34.75 5.18
C PRO A 113 14.43 -33.23 5.25
N LEU A 114 15.43 -32.48 5.74
CA LEU A 114 15.35 -31.01 5.81
C LEU A 114 15.45 -30.35 4.44
N MET A 115 16.30 -30.89 3.56
CA MET A 115 16.42 -30.46 2.17
C MET A 115 15.14 -30.76 1.40
N GLU A 116 14.60 -31.98 1.54
CA GLU A 116 13.36 -32.40 0.88
C GLU A 116 12.15 -31.58 1.37
N HIS A 117 12.06 -31.27 2.67
CA HIS A 117 11.05 -30.36 3.21
C HIS A 117 11.10 -28.99 2.55
N ARG A 118 12.30 -28.40 2.45
CA ARG A 118 12.50 -27.09 1.82
C ARG A 118 12.04 -27.10 0.37
N ASP A 119 12.45 -28.11 -0.40
CA ASP A 119 12.13 -28.21 -1.82
C ASP A 119 10.62 -28.39 -2.04
N LYS A 120 9.97 -29.26 -1.26
CA LYS A 120 8.52 -29.46 -1.30
C LYS A 120 7.75 -28.20 -0.90
N GLU A 121 8.19 -27.49 0.14
CA GLU A 121 7.57 -26.22 0.54
C GLU A 121 7.61 -25.22 -0.62
N LEU A 122 8.79 -25.02 -1.24
CA LEU A 122 8.95 -24.09 -2.36
C LEU A 122 8.16 -24.51 -3.59
N GLU A 123 8.10 -25.81 -3.91
CA GLU A 123 7.29 -26.31 -5.02
C GLU A 123 5.81 -26.01 -4.81
N LEU A 124 5.30 -26.29 -3.61
CA LEU A 124 3.91 -25.98 -3.25
C LEU A 124 3.64 -24.47 -3.34
N ARG A 125 4.50 -23.64 -2.75
CA ARG A 125 4.31 -22.19 -2.77
C ARG A 125 4.34 -21.61 -4.18
N ARG A 126 5.20 -22.12 -5.07
CA ARG A 126 5.23 -21.67 -6.48
C ARG A 126 3.95 -22.03 -7.24
N LYS A 127 3.26 -23.11 -6.86
CA LYS A 127 1.95 -23.50 -7.39
C LYS A 127 0.83 -22.63 -6.81
N THR A 128 0.91 -22.30 -5.51
CA THR A 128 -0.10 -21.50 -4.80
C THR A 128 -0.06 -20.02 -5.18
N TYR A 129 1.11 -19.40 -5.20
CA TYR A 129 1.27 -17.96 -5.44
C TYR A 129 1.78 -17.73 -6.87
N ARG A 130 0.89 -17.71 -7.86
CA ARG A 130 1.24 -17.51 -9.28
C ARG A 130 1.22 -16.00 -9.63
N GLN A 131 1.87 -15.64 -10.74
CA GLN A 131 2.02 -14.24 -11.21
C GLN A 131 1.14 -13.97 -12.43
N TRP A 132 0.60 -12.75 -12.54
CA TRP A 132 -0.32 -12.35 -13.61
C TRP A 132 0.03 -11.00 -14.30
N GLN A 133 -0.33 -10.98 -15.59
CA GLN A 133 -0.32 -10.03 -16.73
C GLN A 133 0.84 -9.07 -17.10
N PRO A 134 0.96 -8.77 -18.43
CA PRO A 134 1.93 -7.83 -19.00
C PRO A 134 1.46 -6.36 -18.95
N GLY A 135 2.40 -5.43 -18.76
CA GLY A 135 2.19 -3.97 -18.83
C GLY A 135 2.28 -3.24 -17.50
N PHE A 136 1.98 -3.94 -16.39
CA PHE A 136 2.15 -3.48 -15.00
C PHE A 136 3.23 -4.33 -14.29
N PRO A 137 3.75 -3.90 -13.12
CA PRO A 137 4.48 -4.81 -12.24
C PRO A 137 3.62 -6.05 -11.97
N MET A 138 4.22 -7.24 -12.09
CA MET A 138 3.48 -8.50 -11.96
C MET A 138 2.80 -8.61 -10.60
N SER A 139 1.50 -8.88 -10.59
CA SER A 139 0.66 -9.05 -9.40
C SER A 139 0.29 -10.53 -9.16
N ILE A 140 -0.43 -10.81 -8.07
CA ILE A 140 -0.90 -12.16 -7.76
C ILE A 140 -1.93 -12.61 -8.81
N ASP A 141 -1.87 -13.89 -9.19
CA ASP A 141 -2.87 -14.53 -10.06
C ASP A 141 -4.15 -14.87 -9.27
N ALA A 142 -4.87 -13.84 -8.87
CA ALA A 142 -6.20 -13.92 -8.26
C ALA A 142 -7.06 -12.77 -8.77
N VAL A 143 -8.24 -13.11 -9.31
CA VAL A 143 -9.17 -12.11 -9.86
C VAL A 143 -9.96 -11.43 -8.75
N ARG A 144 -10.35 -12.17 -7.71
CA ARG A 144 -11.10 -11.66 -6.56
C ARG A 144 -10.36 -11.95 -5.27
N TYR A 145 -10.61 -11.12 -4.26
CA TYR A 145 -10.04 -11.28 -2.92
C TYR A 145 -10.28 -12.68 -2.34
N LYS A 146 -11.50 -13.22 -2.51
CA LYS A 146 -11.86 -14.56 -2.01
C LYS A 146 -11.14 -15.72 -2.70
N ASP A 147 -10.51 -15.46 -3.85
CA ASP A 147 -9.73 -16.48 -4.57
C ASP A 147 -8.28 -16.55 -4.02
N LEU A 148 -7.88 -15.66 -3.09
CA LEU A 148 -6.58 -15.69 -2.43
C LEU A 148 -6.48 -16.84 -1.42
N PRO A 149 -5.28 -17.42 -1.22
CA PRO A 149 -5.01 -18.31 -0.09
C PRO A 149 -5.30 -17.62 1.26
N GLN A 150 -5.94 -18.33 2.19
CA GLN A 150 -6.33 -17.81 3.51
C GLN A 150 -5.17 -17.15 4.27
N ASP A 151 -3.94 -17.66 4.13
CA ASP A 151 -2.73 -17.13 4.76
C ASP A 151 -2.39 -15.68 4.40
N ILE A 152 -2.90 -15.18 3.28
CA ILE A 152 -2.64 -13.82 2.80
C ILE A 152 -3.89 -12.96 2.70
N GLN A 153 -5.02 -13.46 3.19
CA GLN A 153 -6.25 -12.69 3.37
C GLN A 153 -6.18 -11.82 4.63
N PHE A 154 -7.11 -10.87 4.79
CA PHE A 154 -7.27 -10.12 6.03
C PHE A 154 -7.78 -11.01 7.16
N ASP A 155 -7.40 -10.69 8.40
CA ASP A 155 -8.13 -11.18 9.56
C ASP A 155 -9.55 -10.59 9.51
N THR A 156 -10.59 -11.35 9.85
CA THR A 156 -12.00 -10.87 9.85
C THR A 156 -12.23 -9.55 10.60
N ARG A 157 -11.46 -9.25 11.65
CA ARG A 157 -11.54 -7.97 12.40
C ARG A 157 -10.91 -6.79 11.68
N LYS A 158 -10.05 -7.06 10.71
CA LYS A 158 -9.29 -6.08 9.91
C LYS A 158 -9.64 -6.20 8.43
N GLU A 159 -10.75 -6.84 8.12
CA GLU A 159 -11.25 -6.85 6.75
C GLU A 159 -11.50 -5.41 6.34
N VAL A 160 -10.68 -4.95 5.41
CA VAL A 160 -10.86 -3.67 4.74
C VAL A 160 -11.57 -4.01 3.46
N ASP A 161 -12.79 -3.55 3.30
CA ASP A 161 -13.45 -3.50 2.01
C ASP A 161 -13.49 -2.06 1.51
N PHE A 162 -13.50 -1.86 0.20
CA PHE A 162 -13.93 -0.58 -0.38
C PHE A 162 -15.47 -0.54 -0.52
N PHE A 163 -16.14 -1.71 -0.47
CA PHE A 163 -17.61 -1.87 -0.44
C PHE A 163 -18.06 -2.92 0.58
N ILE A 164 -19.03 -2.59 1.44
CA ILE A 164 -19.48 -3.52 2.48
C ILE A 164 -20.57 -4.49 1.96
N GLU A 165 -21.43 -4.05 1.04
CA GLU A 165 -22.52 -4.86 0.46
C GLU A 165 -22.86 -4.37 -0.97
N PRO A 166 -23.69 -5.09 -1.78
CA PRO A 166 -23.89 -4.77 -3.21
C PRO A 166 -24.38 -3.35 -3.53
N HIS A 167 -24.81 -2.59 -2.51
CA HIS A 167 -25.37 -1.26 -2.63
C HIS A 167 -24.86 -0.25 -1.59
N GLN A 168 -23.84 -0.57 -0.79
CA GLN A 168 -23.25 0.38 0.17
C GLN A 168 -21.72 0.36 0.05
N SER A 169 -21.19 1.41 -0.57
CA SER A 169 -19.74 1.63 -0.59
C SER A 169 -19.25 2.09 0.79
N VAL A 170 -17.98 1.83 1.11
CA VAL A 170 -17.34 2.48 2.28
C VAL A 170 -17.38 4.00 2.14
N ASP A 171 -17.43 4.49 0.90
CA ASP A 171 -17.70 5.89 0.63
C ASP A 171 -19.12 6.28 1.05
N CYS A 172 -20.18 5.50 0.80
CA CYS A 172 -21.53 5.80 1.30
C CYS A 172 -21.54 5.91 2.83
N ILE A 173 -20.89 4.99 3.54
CA ILE A 173 -20.82 5.00 5.01
C ILE A 173 -19.93 6.13 5.53
N ARG A 174 -18.83 6.44 4.85
CA ARG A 174 -18.01 7.62 5.16
C ARG A 174 -18.82 8.88 4.91
N LEU A 175 -19.50 9.01 3.76
CA LEU A 175 -20.38 10.11 3.44
C LEU A 175 -21.50 10.21 4.49
N GLU A 176 -22.10 9.11 4.95
CA GLU A 176 -23.07 9.12 6.06
C GLU A 176 -22.45 9.65 7.35
N ASN A 177 -21.30 9.11 7.77
CA ASN A 177 -20.59 9.55 8.96
C ASN A 177 -20.13 11.01 8.88
N LEU A 178 -19.87 11.51 7.67
CA LEU A 178 -19.46 12.87 7.36
C LEU A 178 -20.67 13.79 7.04
N ASN A 179 -21.91 13.25 7.05
CA ASN A 179 -23.16 13.93 6.66
C ASN A 179 -23.18 14.49 5.22
N LEU A 180 -22.55 13.78 4.28
CA LEU A 180 -22.34 14.14 2.87
C LEU A 180 -23.17 13.32 1.88
N THR A 181 -24.02 12.39 2.33
CA THR A 181 -24.86 11.54 1.44
C THR A 181 -25.70 12.33 0.45
N LYS A 182 -26.15 13.52 0.84
CA LYS A 182 -26.91 14.42 -0.06
C LYS A 182 -26.15 14.83 -1.33
N PHE A 183 -24.81 14.72 -1.34
CA PHE A 183 -23.96 15.09 -2.47
C PHE A 183 -23.54 13.91 -3.35
N GLU A 184 -23.83 12.66 -2.95
CA GLU A 184 -23.30 11.44 -3.59
C GLU A 184 -23.59 11.35 -5.10
N ASN A 185 -24.69 11.93 -5.57
CA ASN A 185 -25.12 11.91 -6.97
C ASN A 185 -25.18 13.30 -7.62
N MET A 186 -24.55 14.31 -7.01
CA MET A 186 -24.58 15.70 -7.48
C MET A 186 -23.44 16.05 -8.44
N PHE A 187 -23.08 15.15 -9.36
CA PHE A 187 -21.95 15.31 -10.30
C PHE A 187 -22.09 16.51 -11.24
N GLN A 188 -23.31 17.01 -11.45
CA GLN A 188 -23.61 18.15 -12.33
C GLN A 188 -23.84 19.47 -11.57
N SER A 189 -23.56 19.50 -10.26
CA SER A 189 -23.73 20.69 -9.43
C SER A 189 -22.38 21.25 -9.00
N SER A 190 -22.16 22.53 -9.26
CA SER A 190 -21.01 23.27 -8.74
C SER A 190 -21.33 23.88 -7.37
N TRP A 191 -20.30 24.09 -6.56
CA TRP A 191 -20.39 24.99 -5.40
C TRP A 191 -20.64 26.41 -5.90
N GLU A 192 -21.51 27.18 -5.23
CA GLU A 192 -21.78 28.57 -5.63
C GLU A 192 -20.58 29.47 -5.32
N ASP A 193 -19.92 29.19 -4.20
CA ASP A 193 -18.70 29.86 -3.76
C ASP A 193 -17.82 28.95 -2.87
N PHE A 194 -16.68 29.47 -2.41
CA PHE A 194 -15.81 28.74 -1.48
C PHE A 194 -16.45 28.47 -0.12
N ALA A 195 -17.36 29.34 0.34
CA ALA A 195 -18.01 29.19 1.64
C ALA A 195 -18.97 28.00 1.65
N ASP A 196 -19.56 27.64 0.52
CA ASP A 196 -20.36 26.41 0.37
C ASP A 196 -19.59 25.16 0.74
N PHE A 197 -18.37 25.02 0.18
CA PHE A 197 -17.50 23.89 0.50
C PHE A 197 -16.94 23.99 1.92
N GLU A 198 -16.63 25.20 2.41
CA GLU A 198 -16.16 25.40 3.78
C GLU A 198 -17.17 24.90 4.82
N ARG A 199 -18.47 25.17 4.63
CA ARG A 199 -19.53 24.70 5.54
C ARG A 199 -19.55 23.18 5.70
N ILE A 200 -19.15 22.47 4.66
CA ILE A 200 -19.02 21.01 4.64
C ILE A 200 -17.70 20.59 5.30
N PHE A 201 -16.62 21.26 4.94
CA PHE A 201 -15.29 20.91 5.43
C PHE A 201 -15.16 21.07 6.95
N VAL A 202 -15.83 22.07 7.54
CA VAL A 202 -15.78 22.33 8.99
C VAL A 202 -16.29 21.15 9.83
N THR A 203 -17.17 20.29 9.31
CA THR A 203 -17.69 19.13 10.06
C THR A 203 -16.73 17.93 10.06
N ILE A 204 -15.74 17.92 9.19
CA ILE A 204 -14.87 16.75 8.93
C ILE A 204 -13.38 17.04 9.12
N LYS A 205 -13.03 18.30 9.43
CA LYS A 205 -11.65 18.75 9.52
C LYS A 205 -10.87 18.08 10.65
N ASN A 206 -9.57 17.94 10.42
CA ASN A 206 -8.58 17.70 11.46
C ASN A 206 -7.64 18.91 11.55
N THR A 207 -6.66 18.86 12.45
CA THR A 207 -5.72 19.98 12.67
C THR A 207 -4.98 20.41 11.40
N ALA A 208 -4.48 19.44 10.61
CA ALA A 208 -3.73 19.74 9.39
C ALA A 208 -4.64 20.29 8.29
N SER A 209 -5.81 19.70 8.11
CA SER A 209 -6.76 20.10 7.08
C SER A 209 -7.37 21.49 7.39
N GLU A 210 -7.60 21.83 8.66
CA GLU A 210 -8.00 23.17 9.09
C GLU A 210 -6.93 24.23 8.79
N TYR A 211 -5.67 23.88 8.98
CA TYR A 211 -4.56 24.78 8.68
C TYR A 211 -4.50 25.05 7.17
N GLU A 212 -4.57 24.00 6.35
CA GLU A 212 -4.59 24.14 4.88
C GLU A 212 -5.76 25.02 4.42
N MET A 213 -6.97 24.82 4.95
CA MET A 213 -8.14 25.65 4.61
C MET A 213 -7.91 27.15 4.82
N LYS A 214 -7.08 27.53 5.80
CA LYS A 214 -6.76 28.94 6.09
C LYS A 214 -5.62 29.48 5.23
N HIS A 215 -4.69 28.62 4.82
CA HIS A 215 -3.40 29.02 4.23
C HIS A 215 -3.19 28.56 2.78
N TRP A 216 -4.11 27.80 2.16
CA TRP A 216 -3.94 27.22 0.81
C TRP A 216 -3.69 28.25 -0.30
N LYS A 217 -4.11 29.51 -0.10
CA LYS A 217 -3.85 30.61 -1.04
C LYS A 217 -2.43 31.17 -0.94
N GLU A 218 -1.72 30.93 0.16
CA GLU A 218 -0.39 31.47 0.42
C GLU A 218 0.68 30.72 -0.38
N ASP A 219 1.62 31.47 -0.96
CA ASP A 219 2.73 30.89 -1.75
C ASP A 219 3.66 30.03 -0.88
N PHE A 220 3.85 30.42 0.38
CA PHE A 220 4.58 29.63 1.37
C PHE A 220 3.95 28.25 1.55
N MET A 221 2.64 28.18 1.78
CA MET A 221 1.94 26.90 2.01
C MET A 221 1.95 26.04 0.75
N PHE A 222 1.84 26.65 -0.44
CA PHE A 222 1.98 25.96 -1.71
C PHE A 222 3.37 25.31 -1.84
N GLY A 223 4.44 26.07 -1.60
CA GLY A 223 5.82 25.57 -1.69
C GLY A 223 6.17 24.56 -0.59
N TYR A 224 5.66 24.75 0.63
CA TYR A 224 5.84 23.84 1.76
C TYR A 224 5.36 22.41 1.44
N GLN A 225 4.25 22.28 0.70
CA GLN A 225 3.67 20.97 0.35
C GLN A 225 4.59 20.11 -0.53
N PHE A 226 5.50 20.71 -1.29
CA PHE A 226 6.49 19.96 -2.06
C PHE A 226 7.55 19.28 -1.21
N LEU A 227 7.74 19.71 0.03
CA LEU A 227 8.72 19.14 0.96
C LEU A 227 8.08 18.32 2.09
N ASN A 228 6.90 18.75 2.55
CA ASN A 228 6.28 18.22 3.76
C ASN A 228 4.79 17.88 3.58
N GLY A 229 4.27 17.98 2.36
CA GLY A 229 2.90 17.58 2.03
C GLY A 229 2.78 16.07 1.84
N CYS A 230 1.71 15.64 1.16
CA CYS A 230 1.46 14.22 0.88
C CYS A 230 2.37 13.64 -0.21
N ASN A 231 2.95 14.47 -1.08
CA ASN A 231 3.77 14.02 -2.22
C ASN A 231 5.16 14.68 -2.29
N PRO A 232 6.01 14.55 -1.26
CA PRO A 232 7.28 15.28 -1.18
C PRO A 232 8.41 14.59 -1.97
N VAL A 233 8.15 14.23 -3.23
CA VAL A 233 9.05 13.41 -4.06
C VAL A 233 9.25 13.94 -5.48
N VAL A 234 8.60 15.05 -5.85
CA VAL A 234 8.66 15.61 -7.22
C VAL A 234 9.66 16.77 -7.32
N ILE A 235 9.85 17.54 -6.25
CA ILE A 235 10.71 18.71 -6.28
C ILE A 235 12.19 18.32 -6.40
N GLU A 236 12.88 18.97 -7.33
CA GLU A 236 14.30 18.77 -7.56
C GLU A 236 15.04 20.11 -7.60
N LYS A 237 16.34 20.07 -7.33
CA LYS A 237 17.19 21.26 -7.47
C LYS A 237 17.39 21.56 -8.95
N CYS A 238 17.07 22.77 -9.39
CA CYS A 238 17.28 23.18 -10.77
C CYS A 238 18.75 23.55 -10.96
N THR A 239 19.50 22.77 -11.76
CA THR A 239 20.90 23.08 -12.12
C THR A 239 21.03 23.79 -13.45
N LYS A 240 19.99 23.75 -14.28
CA LYS A 240 19.86 24.45 -15.56
C LYS A 240 18.36 24.59 -15.86
N LEU A 241 17.91 25.76 -16.32
CA LEU A 241 16.55 25.90 -16.82
C LEU A 241 16.31 24.99 -18.03
N PRO A 242 15.18 24.24 -18.06
CA PRO A 242 14.77 23.51 -19.24
C PRO A 242 14.46 24.47 -20.39
N ASP A 243 14.88 24.14 -21.61
CA ASP A 243 14.62 24.99 -22.79
C ASP A 243 13.10 25.14 -23.09
N LYS A 244 12.29 24.20 -22.57
CA LYS A 244 10.81 24.19 -22.62
C LYS A 244 10.13 25.13 -21.62
N LEU A 245 10.90 25.77 -20.73
CA LEU A 245 10.44 26.77 -19.77
C LEU A 245 11.23 28.08 -19.99
N PRO A 246 10.81 28.94 -20.93
CA PRO A 246 11.52 30.17 -21.28
C PRO A 246 11.29 31.31 -20.26
N VAL A 247 11.46 31.03 -18.97
CA VAL A 247 11.45 32.05 -17.90
C VAL A 247 12.69 32.93 -18.04
N THR A 248 12.50 34.25 -18.04
CA THR A 248 13.60 35.22 -18.08
C THR A 248 13.88 35.83 -16.71
N ASN A 249 15.06 36.43 -16.55
CA ASN A 249 15.41 37.16 -15.34
C ASN A 249 14.41 38.27 -15.02
N GLU A 250 13.94 39.02 -16.03
CA GLU A 250 13.00 40.13 -15.86
C GLU A 250 11.68 39.67 -15.23
N MET A 251 11.19 38.50 -15.65
CA MET A 251 9.93 37.93 -15.17
C MET A 251 9.94 37.65 -13.66
N VAL A 252 11.07 37.17 -13.14
CA VAL A 252 11.16 36.70 -11.74
C VAL A 252 12.01 37.59 -10.85
N SER A 253 12.65 38.63 -11.39
CA SER A 253 13.55 39.53 -10.65
C SER A 253 12.96 40.10 -9.37
N VAL A 254 11.65 40.38 -9.36
CA VAL A 254 10.90 40.88 -8.20
C VAL A 254 10.76 39.86 -7.06
N CYS A 255 10.90 38.57 -7.35
CA CYS A 255 10.88 37.48 -6.39
C CYS A 255 12.28 37.14 -5.84
N LEU A 256 13.35 37.62 -6.47
CA LEU A 256 14.73 37.29 -6.09
C LEU A 256 15.27 38.29 -5.07
N GLU A 257 15.62 37.82 -3.88
CA GLU A 257 15.89 38.69 -2.73
C GLU A 257 17.39 39.02 -2.54
N ARG A 258 18.27 38.32 -3.27
CA ARG A 258 19.74 38.42 -3.06
C ARG A 258 20.43 39.42 -3.98
N GLY A 259 19.68 40.09 -4.86
CA GLY A 259 20.25 40.96 -5.90
C GLY A 259 21.07 40.21 -6.95
N LEU A 260 20.82 38.90 -7.10
CA LEU A 260 21.42 38.01 -8.09
C LEU A 260 20.48 37.87 -9.29
N THR A 261 21.02 37.56 -10.47
CA THR A 261 20.18 37.16 -11.61
C THR A 261 19.61 35.76 -11.41
N LEU A 262 18.60 35.39 -12.20
CA LEU A 262 18.06 34.03 -12.21
C LEU A 262 19.14 32.96 -12.45
N GLU A 263 20.06 33.19 -13.40
CA GLU A 263 21.16 32.29 -13.70
C GLU A 263 22.13 32.15 -12.52
N GLU A 264 22.41 33.26 -11.82
CA GLU A 264 23.25 33.25 -10.62
C GLU A 264 22.57 32.50 -9.47
N GLU A 265 21.25 32.66 -9.27
CA GLU A 265 20.48 31.93 -8.26
C GLU A 265 20.42 30.41 -8.55
N ILE A 266 20.43 30.01 -9.82
CA ILE A 266 20.58 28.61 -10.24
C ILE A 266 21.97 28.09 -9.86
N GLN A 267 23.02 28.87 -10.17
CA GLN A 267 24.42 28.48 -9.90
C GLN A 267 24.71 28.36 -8.39
N THR A 268 24.17 29.27 -7.57
CA THR A 268 24.26 29.20 -6.10
C THR A 268 23.38 28.10 -5.51
N GLY A 269 22.40 27.62 -6.28
CA GLY A 269 21.56 26.50 -5.91
C GLY A 269 20.34 26.84 -5.07
N ASN A 270 19.78 28.03 -5.32
CA ASN A 270 18.57 28.51 -4.67
C ASN A 270 17.30 28.29 -5.51
N ILE A 271 17.43 27.80 -6.75
CA ILE A 271 16.29 27.50 -7.62
C ILE A 271 16.00 25.99 -7.65
N TYR A 272 14.71 25.67 -7.60
CA TYR A 272 14.15 24.32 -7.62
C TYR A 272 13.08 24.24 -8.70
N ILE A 273 12.73 23.02 -9.10
CA ILE A 273 11.76 22.76 -10.16
C ILE A 273 10.92 21.55 -9.80
N ALA A 274 9.63 21.60 -10.12
CA ALA A 274 8.74 20.46 -10.16
C ALA A 274 8.16 20.36 -11.57
N ASP A 275 8.61 19.34 -12.31
CA ASP A 275 8.26 19.12 -13.71
C ASP A 275 7.36 17.88 -13.84
N TYR A 276 6.13 18.10 -14.32
CA TYR A 276 5.12 17.06 -14.48
C TYR A 276 5.04 16.54 -15.92
N GLU A 277 6.16 16.49 -16.64
CA GLU A 277 6.25 15.99 -18.02
C GLU A 277 5.57 14.63 -18.24
N PHE A 278 5.59 13.74 -17.24
CA PHE A 278 4.95 12.42 -17.35
C PHE A 278 3.42 12.48 -17.57
N MET A 279 2.77 13.61 -17.26
CA MET A 279 1.35 13.84 -17.51
C MET A 279 1.06 14.28 -18.95
N ASP A 280 2.09 14.65 -19.71
CA ASP A 280 1.91 15.07 -21.09
C ASP A 280 1.41 13.91 -21.96
N GLY A 281 0.44 14.20 -22.81
CA GLY A 281 -0.24 13.20 -23.64
C GLY A 281 -1.17 12.23 -22.90
N ILE A 282 -1.32 12.31 -21.57
CA ILE A 282 -2.33 11.55 -20.84
C ILE A 282 -3.71 12.10 -21.20
N LYS A 283 -4.61 11.21 -21.64
CA LYS A 283 -5.97 11.60 -22.00
C LYS A 283 -6.79 11.87 -20.74
N PRO A 284 -7.54 12.98 -20.67
CA PRO A 284 -8.50 13.20 -19.60
C PRO A 284 -9.59 12.12 -19.60
N ASN A 285 -10.16 11.89 -18.43
CA ASN A 285 -11.28 10.98 -18.24
C ASN A 285 -12.51 11.47 -19.03
N ASP A 286 -13.12 10.55 -19.78
CA ASP A 286 -14.28 10.80 -20.65
C ASP A 286 -15.44 9.83 -20.36
N THR A 287 -15.49 9.24 -19.16
CA THR A 287 -16.54 8.31 -18.74
C THR A 287 -17.89 8.97 -18.54
N ASP A 288 -17.93 10.23 -18.07
CA ASP A 288 -19.14 11.03 -17.99
C ASP A 288 -19.27 11.94 -19.23
N PRO A 289 -20.20 11.67 -20.16
CA PRO A 289 -20.39 12.49 -21.35
C PRO A 289 -20.96 13.88 -21.05
N LEU A 290 -21.50 14.12 -19.86
CA LEU A 290 -22.03 15.42 -19.44
C LEU A 290 -20.97 16.32 -18.80
N THR A 291 -19.83 15.77 -18.42
CA THR A 291 -18.76 16.52 -17.75
C THR A 291 -17.42 16.25 -18.41
N GLN A 292 -17.00 17.21 -19.24
CA GLN A 292 -15.67 17.19 -19.82
C GLN A 292 -14.63 17.48 -18.74
N GLN A 293 -13.70 16.55 -18.54
CA GLN A 293 -12.58 16.71 -17.63
C GLN A 293 -11.31 17.11 -18.39
N TYR A 294 -10.34 17.66 -17.67
CA TYR A 294 -9.13 18.24 -18.23
C TYR A 294 -7.92 17.88 -17.37
N LEU A 295 -6.77 17.79 -18.02
CA LEU A 295 -5.47 17.56 -17.39
C LEU A 295 -4.49 18.62 -17.88
N ALA A 296 -3.48 18.88 -17.06
CA ALA A 296 -2.34 19.72 -17.37
C ALA A 296 -1.04 18.96 -17.08
N ALA A 297 0.05 19.37 -17.72
CA ALA A 297 1.40 18.87 -17.49
C ALA A 297 2.32 20.04 -17.11
N PRO A 298 2.13 20.64 -15.92
CA PRO A 298 2.78 21.88 -15.56
C PRO A 298 4.28 21.73 -15.26
N ILE A 299 4.98 22.85 -15.36
CA ILE A 299 6.35 23.05 -14.89
C ILE A 299 6.31 24.20 -13.88
N CYS A 300 6.66 23.93 -12.63
CA CYS A 300 6.69 24.92 -11.55
C CYS A 300 8.13 25.21 -11.15
N LEU A 301 8.55 26.47 -11.25
CA LEU A 301 9.85 26.95 -10.80
C LEU A 301 9.69 27.55 -9.40
N LEU A 302 10.57 27.15 -8.49
CA LEU A 302 10.54 27.59 -7.09
C LEU A 302 11.89 28.18 -6.67
N TYR A 303 11.85 29.10 -5.72
CA TYR A 303 13.00 29.81 -5.19
C TYR A 303 13.09 29.61 -3.68
N ARG A 304 14.31 29.40 -3.20
CA ARG A 304 14.63 29.38 -1.77
C ARG A 304 14.95 30.80 -1.31
N ASP A 305 14.05 31.39 -0.55
CA ASP A 305 14.17 32.75 -0.04
C ASP A 305 15.24 32.88 1.07
N LEU A 306 15.40 34.09 1.62
CA LEU A 306 16.34 34.36 2.71
C LEU A 306 15.92 33.68 4.03
N GLN A 307 14.63 33.43 4.22
CA GLN A 307 14.05 32.69 5.34
C GLN A 307 14.23 31.17 5.18
N LYS A 308 14.74 30.72 4.01
CA LYS A 308 14.94 29.32 3.60
C LYS A 308 13.64 28.59 3.31
N GLU A 309 12.57 29.32 3.05
CA GLU A 309 11.29 28.81 2.58
C GLU A 309 11.35 28.63 1.06
N ILE A 310 10.54 27.70 0.54
CA ILE A 310 10.45 27.45 -0.90
C ILE A 310 9.22 28.17 -1.40
N MET A 311 9.42 29.13 -2.32
CA MET A 311 8.38 29.99 -2.86
C MET A 311 8.21 29.74 -4.36
N PRO A 312 6.99 29.50 -4.88
CA PRO A 312 6.75 29.45 -6.31
C PRO A 312 7.00 30.81 -6.96
N ILE A 313 7.75 30.83 -8.07
CA ILE A 313 8.11 32.07 -8.79
C ILE A 313 7.67 32.08 -10.25
N ALA A 314 7.40 30.92 -10.84
CA ALA A 314 6.84 30.82 -12.19
C ALA A 314 6.12 29.47 -12.39
N ILE A 315 5.02 29.48 -13.13
CA ILE A 315 4.26 28.28 -13.49
C ILE A 315 3.90 28.33 -14.98
N GLN A 316 4.29 27.31 -15.74
CA GLN A 316 3.79 27.06 -17.10
C GLN A 316 2.89 25.82 -17.05
N LEU A 317 1.66 25.87 -17.57
CA LEU A 317 0.68 24.80 -17.36
C LEU A 317 0.85 23.59 -18.29
N ASN A 318 1.46 23.78 -19.46
CA ASN A 318 1.77 22.70 -20.40
C ASN A 318 3.26 22.67 -20.75
N GLN A 319 3.70 21.56 -21.34
CA GLN A 319 5.11 21.30 -21.64
C GLN A 319 5.65 22.14 -22.81
N ILE A 320 4.83 22.44 -23.82
CA ILE A 320 5.27 23.16 -25.02
C ILE A 320 4.99 24.66 -24.84
N PRO A 321 6.00 25.54 -24.83
CA PRO A 321 5.79 26.98 -24.69
C PRO A 321 5.10 27.57 -25.93
N GLY A 322 4.29 28.61 -25.75
CA GLY A 322 3.59 29.28 -26.83
C GLY A 322 2.64 30.37 -26.33
N GLU A 323 2.04 31.13 -27.25
CA GLU A 323 1.10 32.21 -26.90
C GLU A 323 -0.10 31.72 -26.08
N ASP A 324 -0.58 30.51 -26.37
CA ASP A 324 -1.70 29.87 -25.65
C ASP A 324 -1.27 29.11 -24.37
N ASN A 325 0.02 29.15 -24.02
CA ASN A 325 0.57 28.52 -22.82
C ASN A 325 1.48 29.52 -22.08
N PRO A 326 0.90 30.56 -21.47
CA PRO A 326 1.66 31.58 -20.78
C PRO A 326 2.38 31.02 -19.55
N ILE A 327 3.42 31.73 -19.14
CA ILE A 327 4.08 31.52 -17.87
C ILE A 327 3.44 32.48 -16.86
N PHE A 328 2.69 31.93 -15.93
CA PHE A 328 2.07 32.67 -14.84
C PHE A 328 3.08 33.00 -13.76
N LEU A 329 2.94 34.19 -13.17
CA LEU A 329 3.84 34.75 -12.17
C LEU A 329 3.06 35.19 -10.92
N PRO A 330 3.70 35.26 -9.73
CA PRO A 330 3.08 35.79 -8.52
C PRO A 330 2.61 37.26 -8.65
N THR A 331 3.14 37.99 -9.65
CA THR A 331 2.76 39.37 -9.95
C THR A 331 1.56 39.53 -10.87
N ASP A 332 1.04 38.43 -11.41
CA ASP A 332 -0.16 38.47 -12.25
C ASP A 332 -1.41 38.76 -11.40
N ALA A 333 -2.58 38.85 -12.03
CA ALA A 333 -3.82 39.04 -11.29
C ALA A 333 -4.02 37.91 -10.27
N GLU A 334 -4.63 38.23 -9.12
CA GLU A 334 -4.79 37.31 -7.98
C GLU A 334 -5.32 35.93 -8.40
N TYR A 335 -6.35 35.92 -9.25
CA TYR A 335 -6.98 34.67 -9.69
C TYR A 335 -6.23 33.94 -10.80
N ASP A 336 -5.42 34.64 -11.61
CA ASP A 336 -4.58 33.99 -12.62
C ASP A 336 -3.49 33.17 -11.93
N TRP A 337 -2.81 33.77 -10.95
CA TRP A 337 -1.81 33.08 -10.15
C TRP A 337 -2.40 31.96 -9.29
N LEU A 338 -3.54 32.23 -8.64
CA LEU A 338 -4.21 31.23 -7.81
C LEU A 338 -4.66 30.02 -8.65
N LEU A 339 -5.23 30.25 -9.83
CA LEU A 339 -5.66 29.16 -10.72
C LEU A 339 -4.47 28.36 -11.25
N ALA A 340 -3.37 29.02 -11.61
CA ALA A 340 -2.14 28.33 -12.03
C ALA A 340 -1.62 27.39 -10.92
N LYS A 341 -1.60 27.84 -9.66
CA LYS A 341 -1.27 27.00 -8.51
C LYS A 341 -2.25 25.85 -8.32
N MET A 342 -3.56 26.08 -8.46
CA MET A 342 -4.57 25.03 -8.34
C MET A 342 -4.37 23.93 -9.38
N TRP A 343 -4.01 24.28 -10.63
CA TRP A 343 -3.66 23.30 -11.66
C TRP A 343 -2.42 22.47 -11.29
N VAL A 344 -1.37 23.10 -10.74
CA VAL A 344 -0.20 22.36 -10.24
C VAL A 344 -0.60 21.40 -9.12
N ARG A 345 -1.43 21.82 -8.15
CA ARG A 345 -1.91 20.94 -7.08
C ARG A 345 -2.79 19.80 -7.61
N SER A 346 -3.60 20.06 -8.62
CA SER A 346 -4.43 19.04 -9.29
C SER A 346 -3.54 17.97 -9.93
N THR A 347 -2.53 18.36 -10.70
CA THR A 347 -1.56 17.44 -11.30
C THR A 347 -0.72 16.71 -10.25
N ASP A 348 -0.27 17.39 -9.19
CA ASP A 348 0.44 16.77 -8.06
C ASP A 348 -0.40 15.67 -7.39
N PHE A 349 -1.72 15.90 -7.24
CA PHE A 349 -2.63 14.89 -6.72
C PHE A 349 -2.72 13.67 -7.64
N GLN A 350 -2.79 13.85 -8.97
CA GLN A 350 -2.79 12.73 -9.92
C GLN A 350 -1.47 11.93 -9.86
N HIS A 351 -0.33 12.62 -9.80
CA HIS A 351 0.98 11.99 -9.61
C HIS A 351 1.03 11.22 -8.29
N HIS A 352 0.61 11.86 -7.19
CA HIS A 352 0.60 11.28 -5.87
C HIS A 352 -0.19 9.97 -5.84
N GLN A 353 -1.45 9.98 -6.28
CA GLN A 353 -2.32 8.81 -6.18
C GLN A 353 -1.85 7.66 -7.06
N THR A 354 -1.46 7.95 -8.31
CA THR A 354 -1.20 6.91 -9.31
C THR A 354 0.25 6.42 -9.25
N VAL A 355 1.20 7.35 -9.10
CA VAL A 355 2.63 7.03 -9.18
C VAL A 355 3.21 6.83 -7.79
N THR A 356 3.15 7.83 -6.93
CA THR A 356 3.81 7.75 -5.61
C THR A 356 3.14 6.72 -4.70
N HIS A 357 1.82 6.73 -4.63
CA HIS A 357 1.03 5.87 -3.76
C HIS A 357 0.82 4.49 -4.40
N LEU A 358 -0.02 4.37 -5.43
CA LEU A 358 -0.36 3.07 -6.01
C LEU A 358 0.87 2.33 -6.58
N LEU A 359 1.56 2.92 -7.56
CA LEU A 359 2.67 2.23 -8.22
C LEU A 359 3.86 2.00 -7.27
N ARG A 360 4.43 3.08 -6.72
CA ARG A 360 5.72 3.02 -6.01
C ARG A 360 5.65 2.47 -4.59
N THR A 361 4.46 2.33 -3.99
CA THR A 361 4.29 1.66 -2.69
C THR A 361 3.53 0.35 -2.81
N HIS A 362 2.27 0.37 -3.20
CA HIS A 362 1.42 -0.83 -3.23
C HIS A 362 1.97 -1.89 -4.19
N LEU A 363 1.99 -1.59 -5.50
CA LEU A 363 2.34 -2.58 -6.51
C LEU A 363 3.79 -3.07 -6.40
N ILE A 364 4.73 -2.18 -6.07
CA ILE A 364 6.13 -2.58 -5.83
C ILE A 364 6.25 -3.45 -4.58
N SER A 365 5.51 -3.17 -3.51
CA SER A 365 5.50 -4.03 -2.31
C SER A 365 4.87 -5.40 -2.61
N GLU A 366 3.85 -5.45 -3.46
CA GLU A 366 3.24 -6.71 -3.91
C GLU A 366 4.25 -7.59 -4.65
N VAL A 367 5.07 -7.01 -5.53
CA VAL A 367 6.16 -7.73 -6.22
C VAL A 367 7.11 -8.38 -5.21
N PHE A 368 7.53 -7.64 -4.18
CA PHE A 368 8.38 -8.20 -3.11
C PHE A 368 7.66 -9.30 -2.33
N ALA A 369 6.38 -9.12 -2.00
CA ALA A 369 5.58 -10.10 -1.28
C ALA A 369 5.46 -11.41 -2.07
N ILE A 370 5.13 -11.34 -3.36
CA ILE A 370 5.01 -12.52 -4.22
C ILE A 370 6.36 -13.23 -4.36
N ALA A 371 7.45 -12.50 -4.56
CA ALA A 371 8.79 -13.08 -4.61
C ALA A 371 9.17 -13.77 -3.29
N LEU A 372 8.87 -13.13 -2.15
CA LEU A 372 9.08 -13.69 -0.82
C LEU A 372 8.36 -15.03 -0.65
N PHE A 373 7.05 -15.07 -0.95
CA PHE A 373 6.27 -16.29 -0.83
C PHE A 373 6.75 -17.37 -1.80
N ARG A 374 7.12 -17.05 -3.03
CA ARG A 374 7.50 -18.05 -4.05
C ARG A 374 8.90 -18.63 -3.90
N GLN A 375 9.84 -17.88 -3.32
CA GLN A 375 11.27 -18.24 -3.38
C GLN A 375 11.93 -18.44 -2.04
N LEU A 376 11.33 -17.98 -0.94
CA LEU A 376 11.92 -18.08 0.38
C LEU A 376 11.04 -18.96 1.29
N PRO A 377 11.55 -20.12 1.74
CA PRO A 377 10.82 -21.01 2.65
C PRO A 377 10.73 -20.38 4.05
N ALA A 378 9.76 -20.81 4.87
CA ALA A 378 9.47 -20.19 6.18
C ALA A 378 10.66 -20.17 7.17
N VAL A 379 11.61 -21.10 7.00
CA VAL A 379 12.82 -21.21 7.82
C VAL A 379 13.91 -20.19 7.42
N HIS A 380 13.83 -19.59 6.23
CA HIS A 380 14.86 -18.70 5.73
C HIS A 380 14.92 -17.37 6.52
N PRO A 381 16.11 -16.85 6.89
CA PRO A 381 16.23 -15.61 7.66
C PRO A 381 15.54 -14.41 6.99
N VAL A 382 15.71 -14.26 5.67
CA VAL A 382 15.04 -13.18 4.90
C VAL A 382 13.51 -13.34 4.90
N TYR A 383 12.99 -14.56 4.90
CA TYR A 383 11.55 -14.78 5.05
C TYR A 383 11.05 -14.28 6.40
N LYS A 384 11.70 -14.72 7.48
CA LYS A 384 11.36 -14.32 8.85
C LYS A 384 11.48 -12.80 9.06
N LEU A 385 12.44 -12.17 8.39
CA LEU A 385 12.65 -10.72 8.43
C LEU A 385 11.52 -9.97 7.72
N LEU A 386 11.16 -10.37 6.49
CA LEU A 386 10.27 -9.58 5.63
C LEU A 386 8.79 -9.89 5.80
N ILE A 387 8.42 -11.07 6.30
CA ILE A 387 7.00 -11.48 6.42
C ILE A 387 6.12 -10.49 7.21
N PRO A 388 6.59 -9.79 8.27
CA PRO A 388 5.76 -8.80 8.96
C PRO A 388 5.54 -7.52 8.14
N HIS A 389 6.45 -7.19 7.22
CA HIS A 389 6.42 -5.96 6.42
C HIS A 389 5.53 -6.04 5.18
N ILE A 390 5.18 -7.26 4.74
CA ILE A 390 4.31 -7.48 3.57
C ILE A 390 2.92 -7.98 3.96
N ARG A 391 2.61 -7.97 5.26
CA ARG A 391 1.33 -8.43 5.78
C ARG A 391 0.19 -7.64 5.15
N PHE A 392 -0.76 -8.35 4.55
CA PHE A 392 -1.93 -7.83 3.86
C PHE A 392 -1.69 -7.02 2.59
N THR A 393 -0.45 -6.83 2.12
CA THR A 393 -0.17 -6.12 0.86
C THR A 393 -0.90 -6.75 -0.33
N ILE A 394 -0.80 -8.07 -0.50
CA ILE A 394 -1.48 -8.78 -1.60
C ILE A 394 -3.01 -8.69 -1.45
N ALA A 395 -3.53 -8.76 -0.21
CA ALA A 395 -4.97 -8.66 0.04
C ALA A 395 -5.54 -7.29 -0.34
N ILE A 396 -4.92 -6.19 0.12
CA ILE A 396 -5.41 -4.85 -0.18
C ILE A 396 -5.29 -4.53 -1.67
N ASP A 397 -4.22 -4.96 -2.33
CA ASP A 397 -4.01 -4.71 -3.76
C ASP A 397 -4.98 -5.52 -4.62
N THR A 398 -5.33 -6.74 -4.19
CA THR A 398 -6.37 -7.54 -4.85
C THR A 398 -7.74 -6.89 -4.70
N LYS A 399 -8.11 -6.41 -3.51
CA LYS A 399 -9.37 -5.66 -3.33
C LYS A 399 -9.36 -4.35 -4.12
N ALA A 400 -8.23 -3.64 -4.21
CA ALA A 400 -8.12 -2.44 -5.01
C ALA A 400 -8.36 -2.73 -6.50
N ARG A 401 -7.79 -3.81 -7.05
CA ARG A 401 -8.08 -4.25 -8.42
C ARG A 401 -9.53 -4.66 -8.64
N GLU A 402 -10.16 -5.27 -7.62
CA GLU A 402 -11.54 -5.74 -7.68
C GLU A 402 -12.57 -4.61 -7.55
N GLN A 403 -12.25 -3.53 -6.84
CA GLN A 403 -13.23 -2.54 -6.37
C GLN A 403 -12.84 -1.07 -6.56
N LEU A 404 -11.56 -0.74 -6.70
CA LEU A 404 -11.09 0.66 -6.72
C LEU A 404 -10.66 1.11 -8.12
N ILE A 405 -9.80 0.32 -8.76
CA ILE A 405 -9.16 0.64 -10.05
C ILE A 405 -9.69 -0.24 -11.21
N GLY A 406 -10.73 -1.03 -10.96
CA GLY A 406 -11.46 -1.75 -11.99
C GLY A 406 -12.25 -0.82 -12.91
N GLU A 407 -12.68 -1.33 -14.07
CA GLU A 407 -13.47 -0.55 -15.03
C GLU A 407 -14.85 -0.19 -14.44
N GLY A 408 -15.15 1.10 -14.34
CA GLY A 408 -16.40 1.61 -13.77
C GLY A 408 -16.42 1.79 -12.24
N ASP A 409 -15.30 1.54 -11.57
CA ASP A 409 -15.15 1.68 -10.13
C ASP A 409 -14.93 3.13 -9.68
N ILE A 410 -14.63 3.32 -8.38
CA ILE A 410 -14.48 4.64 -7.74
C ILE A 410 -13.43 5.50 -8.46
N PHE A 411 -12.30 4.93 -8.88
CA PHE A 411 -11.25 5.70 -9.55
C PHE A 411 -11.74 6.33 -10.84
N ASP A 412 -12.58 5.65 -11.63
CA ASP A 412 -13.17 6.21 -12.86
C ASP A 412 -14.18 7.35 -12.60
N LYS A 413 -14.68 7.48 -11.37
CA LYS A 413 -15.61 8.56 -10.96
C LYS A 413 -14.89 9.82 -10.49
N VAL A 414 -13.67 9.70 -9.95
CA VAL A 414 -12.96 10.81 -9.28
C VAL A 414 -11.58 11.12 -9.87
N SER A 415 -11.01 10.23 -10.68
CA SER A 415 -9.75 10.46 -11.36
C SER A 415 -9.95 11.29 -12.62
N LEU A 416 -9.00 12.19 -12.87
CA LEU A 416 -9.01 13.06 -14.04
C LEU A 416 -8.39 12.40 -15.28
N GLY A 417 -7.69 11.27 -15.13
CA GLY A 417 -7.03 10.56 -16.22
C GLY A 417 -7.81 9.35 -16.72
N LYS A 418 -7.86 9.18 -18.05
CA LYS A 418 -8.49 8.03 -18.69
C LYS A 418 -7.64 6.78 -18.52
N ARG A 419 -8.26 5.71 -18.02
CA ARG A 419 -7.67 4.37 -17.98
C ARG A 419 -7.35 3.88 -19.39
N HIS A 420 -6.14 3.36 -19.61
CA HIS A 420 -5.80 2.67 -20.85
C HIS A 420 -6.40 1.27 -20.84
N LYS A 421 -7.05 0.84 -21.93
CA LYS A 421 -7.55 -0.53 -22.07
C LYS A 421 -6.36 -1.50 -22.18
N GLY A 422 -5.98 -2.13 -21.08
CA GLY A 422 -4.86 -3.08 -21.02
C GLY A 422 -3.99 -3.01 -19.76
N GLY A 423 -4.40 -2.23 -18.74
CA GLY A 423 -3.76 -2.17 -17.42
C GLY A 423 -4.71 -2.57 -16.31
#